data_AF-A0A0G4KXV5-F1
#
_entry.id   AF-A0A0G4KXV5-F1
#
_cell.length_a   1.000
_cell.length_b   1.000
_cell.length_c   1.000
_cell.angle_alpha   90.00
_cell.angle_beta   90.00
_cell.angle_gamma   90.00
#
_symmetry.space_group_name_H-M   'P 1'
#
loop_
_entity.id
_entity.type
_entity.pdbx_description
1 polymer ?
#
loop_
_entity_poly.entity_id
_entity_poly.type
_entity_poly.pdbx_seq_one_letter_code
_entity_poly.pdbx_strand_id
1 'polypeptide(L)' 'TARNSKPLEVIGTYDPIPRKDPYDPDRKPHKNIKLDTLRARYWIGVGVQPSD' A
#
# COMPACT_ATOMS: atom_id res chain seq x y z
N THR A 1 -19.69 0.29 -2.27
CA THR A 1 -19.15 1.20 -3.30
C THR A 1 -18.52 0.38 -4.42
N ALA A 2 -18.45 0.87 -5.65
CA ALA A 2 -17.77 0.13 -6.72
C ALA A 2 -16.25 0.16 -6.49
N ARG A 3 -15.55 -0.95 -6.74
CA ARG A 3 -14.11 -1.13 -6.46
C ARG A 3 -13.22 0.02 -6.94
N ASN A 4 -13.54 0.61 -8.09
CA ASN A 4 -12.74 1.66 -8.73
C ASN A 4 -13.45 3.04 -8.72
N SER A 5 -14.52 3.19 -7.93
CA SER A 5 -15.13 4.50 -7.71
C SER A 5 -14.21 5.40 -6.87
N LYS A 6 -14.36 6.73 -6.99
CA LYS A 6 -13.54 7.69 -6.24
C LYS A 6 -13.62 7.38 -4.73
N PRO A 7 -12.50 7.03 -4.07
CA PRO A 7 -12.49 6.72 -2.65
C PRO A 7 -12.58 8.00 -1.81
N LEU A 8 -12.88 7.83 -0.51
CA LEU A 8 -12.86 8.93 0.47
C LEU A 8 -11.45 9.50 0.65
N GLU A 9 -10.46 8.61 0.73
CA GLU A 9 -9.06 8.96 0.87
C GLU A 9 -8.20 7.87 0.21
N VAL A 10 -7.07 8.27 -0.41
CA VAL A 10 -6.07 7.36 -0.94
C VAL A 10 -4.90 7.33 0.04
N ILE A 11 -4.73 6.23 0.78
CA ILE A 11 -3.69 6.09 1.82
C ILE A 11 -2.34 5.58 1.29
N GLY A 12 -2.27 5.16 0.01
CA GLY A 12 -1.04 4.59 -0.52
C GLY A 12 -1.17 3.92 -1.89
N THR A 13 -0.10 3.27 -2.31
CA THR A 13 0.00 2.50 -3.55
C THR A 13 0.73 1.19 -3.31
N TYR A 14 0.29 0.12 -3.96
CA TYR A 14 0.92 -1.18 -3.95
C TYR A 14 1.23 -1.62 -5.37
N ASP A 15 2.51 -1.89 -5.66
CA ASP A 15 2.94 -2.57 -6.88
C ASP A 15 3.06 -4.09 -6.59
N PRO A 16 2.20 -4.94 -7.16
CA PRO A 16 2.24 -6.37 -6.90
C PRO A 16 3.44 -7.07 -7.54
N ILE A 17 4.09 -6.44 -8.52
CA ILE A 17 5.22 -7.00 -9.27
C ILE A 17 6.51 -6.74 -8.49
N PRO A 18 7.21 -7.77 -7.98
CA PRO A 18 8.49 -7.59 -7.32
C PRO A 18 9.55 -7.07 -8.29
N ARG A 19 10.35 -6.09 -7.86
CA ARG A 19 11.45 -5.53 -8.66
C ARG A 19 12.78 -5.72 -7.93
N LYS A 20 13.86 -5.86 -8.70
CA LYS A 20 15.23 -5.86 -8.17
C LYS A 20 15.67 -4.42 -7.89
N ASP A 21 16.55 -4.25 -6.92
CA ASP A 21 17.19 -2.96 -6.67
C ASP A 21 18.20 -2.68 -7.79
N PRO A 22 18.15 -1.53 -8.47
CA PRO A 22 19.12 -1.19 -9.50
C PRO A 22 20.55 -1.02 -8.95
N TYR A 23 20.73 -0.76 -7.66
CA TYR A 23 22.03 -0.57 -7.02
C TYR A 23 22.55 -1.80 -6.28
N ASP A 24 21.70 -2.83 -6.13
CA ASP A 24 22.03 -4.09 -5.46
C ASP A 24 21.32 -5.27 -6.17
N PRO A 25 21.86 -5.73 -7.31
CA PRO A 25 21.22 -6.75 -8.16
C PRO A 25 21.23 -8.17 -7.57
N ASP A 26 22.10 -8.41 -6.58
CA ASP A 26 22.25 -9.68 -5.87
C ASP A 26 21.21 -9.84 -4.75
N ARG A 27 20.60 -8.73 -4.32
CA ARG A 27 19.50 -8.76 -3.36
C ARG A 27 18.24 -9.36 -3.96
N LYS A 28 17.49 -10.07 -3.12
CA LYS A 28 16.19 -10.65 -3.49
C LYS A 28 15.23 -9.52 -3.95
N PRO A 29 14.44 -9.75 -5.01
CA PRO A 29 13.42 -8.81 -5.45
C PRO A 29 12.44 -8.47 -4.32
N HIS A 30 12.00 -7.21 -4.26
CA HIS A 30 11.04 -6.73 -3.27
C HIS A 30 9.86 -6.03 -3.92
N LYS A 31 8.72 -6.01 -3.22
CA LYS A 31 7.52 -5.29 -3.67
C LYS A 31 7.55 -3.87 -3.14
N ASN A 32 7.10 -2.94 -3.96
CA ASN A 32 7.05 -1.53 -3.59
C ASN A 32 5.69 -1.21 -2.97
N ILE A 33 5.72 -0.77 -1.72
CA ILE A 33 4.56 -0.34 -0.96
C ILE A 33 4.84 1.08 -0.46
N LYS A 34 4.01 2.03 -0.87
CA LYS A 34 4.00 3.40 -0.30
C LYS A 34 2.73 3.54 0.50
N LEU A 35 2.84 3.78 1.79
CA LEU A 35 1.70 3.84 2.71
C LEU A 35 1.87 5.01 3.68
N ASP A 36 0.84 5.85 3.78
CA ASP A 36 0.70 6.81 4.87
C ASP A 36 0.29 6.05 6.14
N THR A 37 1.28 5.70 6.95
CA THR A 37 1.07 4.90 8.17
C THR A 37 0.31 5.67 9.24
N LEU A 38 0.38 7.00 9.26
CA LEU A 38 -0.36 7.82 10.23
C LEU A 38 -1.85 7.81 9.90
N ARG A 39 -2.20 8.04 8.63
CA ARG A 39 -3.59 7.98 8.16
C ARG A 39 -4.19 6.58 8.28
N ALA A 40 -3.42 5.55 7.93
CA ALA A 40 -3.87 4.17 8.10
C ALA A 40 -4.23 3.85 9.55
N ARG A 41 -3.39 4.27 10.51
CA ARG A 41 -3.66 4.10 11.95
C ARG A 41 -4.90 4.85 12.41
N TYR A 42 -5.11 6.08 11.94
CA TYR A 42 -6.32 6.83 12.26
C TYR A 42 -7.59 6.10 11.82
N TRP A 43 -7.64 5.64 10.56
CA TRP A 43 -8.81 4.95 10.04
C TRP A 43 -9.09 3.62 10.74
N ILE A 44 -8.05 2.86 11.08
CA ILE A 44 -8.18 1.66 11.92
C ILE A 44 -8.74 2.03 13.31
N GLY A 45 -8.24 3.11 13.93
CA GLY A 45 -8.71 3.58 15.24
C GLY A 45 -10.18 4.04 15.25
N VAL A 46 -10.70 4.52 14.11
CA VAL A 46 -12.12 4.88 13.92
C VAL A 46 -13.00 3.66 13.61
N GLY A 47 -12.42 2.47 13.41
CA GLY A 47 -13.12 1.20 13.25
C GLY A 47 -13.25 0.70 11.81
N VAL A 48 -12.51 1.29 10.86
CA VAL A 48 -12.48 0.79 9.46
C VAL A 48 -11.88 -0.61 9.41
N GLN A 49 -12.55 -1.52 8.70
CA GLN A 49 -12.11 -2.91 8.51
C GLN A 49 -11.23 -3.05 7.25
N PRO A 50 -9.98 -3.52 7.36
CA PRO A 50 -9.14 -3.82 6.20
C PRO A 50 -9.64 -5.05 5.45
N SER A 51 -9.34 -5.13 4.16
CA SER A 51 -9.50 -6.35 3.37
C SER A 51 -8.29 -7.27 3.55
N ASP A 52 -8.49 -8.57 3.33
CA ASP A 52 -7.44 -9.58 3.21
C ASP A 52 -6.61 -9.41 1.92
#